data_AF-A0A1B6FPW8-F1
#
_entry.id   AF-A0A1B6FPW8-F1
#
_cell.length_a   1.000
_cell.length_b   1.000
_cell.length_c   1.000
_cell.angle_alpha   90.00
_cell.angle_beta   90.00
_cell.angle_gamma   90.00
#
_symmetry.space_group_name_H-M   'P 1'
#
loop_
_entity.id
_entity.type
_entity.pdbx_description
1 polymer ?
#
loop_
_entity_poly.entity_id
_entity_poly.type
_entity_poly.pdbx_seq_one_letter_code
_entity_poly.pdbx_strand_id
1 'polypeptide(L)'
;IDEVIGPFFFAEPTVTKEVYLDMLELFAIPQIEHRQPNVYWQQDGAPPHWGKIVRDYLNNTFPGRWIGRDGPISWPPHSPDITPLDFFCGAMSRTESSPKKFKILRNSRIEFERLLEA
;
A
#
# COMPACT_ATOMS: atom_id res chain seq x y z
N ILE A 1 -7.77 8.75 -11.62
CA ILE A 1 -8.05 9.63 -10.47
C ILE A 1 -6.73 9.76 -9.75
N ASP A 2 -6.12 10.95 -9.80
CA ASP A 2 -4.77 11.22 -9.28
C ASP A 2 -4.88 11.98 -7.95
N GLU A 3 -5.41 11.32 -6.92
CA GLU A 3 -5.47 11.89 -5.57
C GLU A 3 -4.44 11.18 -4.70
N VAL A 4 -3.63 11.97 -4.00
CA VAL A 4 -2.62 11.48 -3.06
C VAL A 4 -3.11 11.79 -1.65
N ILE A 5 -3.29 10.74 -0.86
CA ILE A 5 -3.47 10.87 0.59
C ILE A 5 -2.11 11.20 1.20
N GLY A 6 -2.06 12.24 2.04
CA GLY A 6 -0.83 12.76 2.61
C GLY A 6 -0.06 11.72 3.43
N PRO A 7 1.27 11.91 3.62
CA PRO A 7 2.08 11.00 4.41
C PRO A 7 1.61 10.98 5.87
N PHE A 8 1.63 9.80 6.47
CA PHE A 8 1.47 9.60 7.91
C PHE A 8 2.84 9.37 8.54
N PHE A 9 3.14 10.07 9.63
CA PHE A 9 4.38 9.91 10.36
C PHE A 9 4.10 9.25 11.71
N PHE A 10 4.75 8.10 11.95
CA PHE A 10 4.69 7.42 13.23
C PHE A 10 5.50 8.20 14.27
N ALA A 11 4.94 8.36 15.46
CA ALA A 11 5.65 8.95 16.59
C ALA A 11 6.51 7.89 17.31
N GLU A 12 6.15 6.63 17.16
CA GLU A 12 6.78 5.48 17.77
C GLU A 12 8.11 5.15 17.09
N PRO A 13 9.15 4.78 17.86
CA PRO A 13 10.45 4.41 17.29
C PRO A 13 10.41 3.09 16.51
N THR A 14 9.34 2.32 16.64
CA THR A 14 9.15 1.03 15.96
C THR A 14 7.68 0.86 15.64
N VAL A 15 7.40 0.63 14.35
CA VAL A 15 6.06 0.30 13.88
C VAL A 15 5.80 -1.17 14.19
N THR A 16 4.94 -1.43 15.19
CA THR A 16 4.42 -2.78 15.43
C THR A 16 3.15 -2.99 14.61
N LYS A 17 2.62 -4.22 14.62
CA LYS A 17 1.35 -4.54 13.95
C LYS A 17 0.16 -3.77 14.58
N GLU A 18 0.22 -3.47 15.87
CA GLU A 18 -0.79 -2.68 16.59
C GLU A 18 -0.74 -1.23 16.14
N VAL A 19 0.46 -0.61 16.16
CA VAL A 19 0.67 0.77 15.70
C VAL A 19 0.27 0.93 14.22
N TYR A 20 0.57 -0.08 13.40
CA TYR A 20 0.14 -0.10 12.01
C TYR A 20 -1.37 -0.18 11.86
N LEU A 21 -2.03 -1.03 12.65
CA LEU A 21 -3.50 -1.15 12.66
C LEU A 21 -4.17 0.17 13.08
N ASP A 22 -3.66 0.82 14.13
CA ASP A 22 -4.17 2.12 14.58
C ASP A 22 -4.09 3.16 13.46
N MET A 23 -2.99 3.19 12.70
CA MET A 23 -2.86 4.07 11.53
C MET A 23 -3.88 3.74 10.43
N LEU A 24 -4.15 2.45 10.17
CA LEU A 24 -5.16 2.05 9.20
C LEU A 24 -6.56 2.53 9.61
N GLU A 25 -6.94 2.25 10.85
CA GLU A 25 -8.27 2.54 11.41
C GLU A 25 -8.53 4.03 11.58
N LEU A 26 -7.57 4.76 12.15
CA LEU A 26 -7.76 6.14 12.56
C LEU A 26 -7.43 7.15 11.45
N PHE A 27 -6.61 6.77 10.47
CA PHE A 27 -6.13 7.70 9.45
C PHE A 27 -6.38 7.23 8.02
N ALA A 28 -5.87 6.07 7.61
CA ALA A 28 -5.81 5.72 6.19
C ALA A 28 -7.20 5.40 5.60
N ILE A 29 -7.98 4.55 6.26
CA ILE A 29 -9.25 4.05 5.74
C ILE A 29 -10.36 5.10 5.75
N PRO A 30 -10.53 5.94 6.79
CA PRO A 30 -11.51 7.02 6.77
C PRO A 30 -11.38 7.95 5.56
N GLN A 31 -10.16 8.17 5.06
CA GLN A 31 -9.92 9.03 3.90
C GLN A 31 -10.37 8.42 2.57
N ILE A 32 -10.45 7.09 2.47
CA ILE A 32 -10.88 6.37 1.27
C ILE A 32 -12.27 5.75 1.40
N GLU A 33 -12.98 5.97 2.51
CA GLU A 33 -14.29 5.36 2.76
C GLU A 33 -15.30 5.70 1.65
N HIS A 34 -15.29 6.95 1.17
CA HIS A 34 -16.12 7.43 0.06
C HIS A 34 -15.88 6.72 -1.29
N ARG A 35 -14.82 5.90 -1.40
CA ARG A 35 -14.44 5.15 -2.62
C ARG A 35 -14.84 3.69 -2.57
N GLN A 36 -15.32 3.21 -1.43
CA GLN A 36 -15.80 1.83 -1.32
C GLN A 36 -17.05 1.62 -2.20
N PRO A 37 -17.20 0.43 -2.82
CA PRO A 37 -16.33 -0.75 -2.76
C PRO A 37 -15.29 -0.81 -3.89
N ASN A 38 -15.11 0.25 -4.68
CA ASN A 38 -14.35 0.21 -5.95
C ASN A 38 -12.83 0.39 -5.78
N VAL A 39 -12.30 0.11 -4.58
CA VAL A 39 -10.89 0.28 -4.25
C VAL A 39 -10.29 -1.06 -3.85
N TYR A 40 -9.04 -1.28 -4.25
CA TYR A 40 -8.21 -2.38 -3.78
C TYR A 40 -7.14 -1.82 -2.84
N TRP A 41 -6.97 -2.44 -1.67
CA TRP A 41 -5.88 -2.11 -0.76
C TRP A 41 -4.64 -2.92 -1.12
N GLN A 42 -3.46 -2.31 -1.12
CA GLN A 42 -2.20 -2.99 -1.45
C GLN A 42 -1.15 -2.65 -0.40
N GLN A 43 -0.49 -3.69 0.13
CA GLN A 43 0.63 -3.54 1.07
C GLN A 43 1.72 -4.58 0.80
N ASP A 44 2.95 -4.25 1.18
CA ASP A 44 4.09 -5.15 1.04
C ASP A 44 4.12 -6.24 2.14
N GLY A 45 5.17 -7.06 2.13
CA GLY A 45 5.36 -8.15 3.09
C GLY A 45 6.04 -7.74 4.41
N ALA A 46 6.10 -6.45 4.77
CA ALA A 46 6.79 -6.01 5.99
C ALA A 46 6.21 -6.67 7.25
N PRO A 47 7.03 -6.93 8.30
CA PRO A 47 6.57 -7.64 9.50
C PRO A 47 5.30 -7.09 10.16
N PRO A 48 5.08 -5.76 10.26
CA PRO A 48 3.84 -5.21 10.83
C PRO A 48 2.59 -5.54 10.01
N HIS A 49 2.71 -5.56 8.68
CA HIS A 49 1.59 -5.81 7.75
C HIS A 49 1.12 -7.27 7.79
N TRP A 50 2.01 -8.20 8.17
CA TRP A 50 1.68 -9.63 8.27
C TRP A 50 0.96 -10.02 9.58
N GLY A 51 0.80 -9.06 10.51
CA GLY A 51 0.08 -9.29 11.76
C GLY A 51 -1.31 -9.87 11.53
N LYS A 52 -1.70 -10.90 12.31
CA LYS A 52 -3.04 -11.50 12.18
C LYS A 52 -4.15 -10.45 12.35
N ILE A 53 -4.00 -9.55 13.32
CA ILE A 53 -4.96 -8.46 13.59
C ILE A 53 -5.16 -7.54 12.37
N VAL A 54 -4.06 -7.23 11.66
CA VAL A 54 -4.09 -6.40 10.44
C VAL A 54 -4.83 -7.14 9.32
N ARG A 55 -4.51 -8.42 9.11
CA ARG A 55 -5.17 -9.23 8.07
C ARG A 55 -6.64 -9.46 8.36
N ASP A 56 -7.01 -9.76 9.59
CA ASP A 56 -8.41 -9.92 10.00
C ASP A 56 -9.19 -8.63 9.74
N TYR A 57 -8.61 -7.49 10.09
CA TYR A 57 -9.20 -6.18 9.83
C TYR A 57 -9.36 -5.89 8.33
N LEU A 58 -8.33 -6.13 7.52
CA LEU A 58 -8.40 -5.96 6.06
C LEU A 58 -9.39 -6.90 5.38
N ASN A 59 -9.54 -8.13 5.89
CA ASN A 59 -10.57 -9.06 5.40
C ASN A 59 -11.99 -8.54 5.66
N ASN A 60 -12.21 -7.86 6.78
CA ASN A 60 -13.51 -7.26 7.10
C ASN A 60 -13.78 -5.99 6.29
N THR A 61 -12.77 -5.12 6.14
CA THR A 61 -12.93 -3.82 5.47
C THR A 61 -12.90 -3.95 3.94
N PHE A 62 -12.08 -4.86 3.41
CA PHE A 62 -11.88 -5.08 1.97
C PHE A 62 -12.05 -6.56 1.61
N PRO A 63 -13.26 -7.14 1.78
CA PRO A 63 -13.49 -8.56 1.52
C PRO A 63 -13.15 -8.90 0.06
N GLY A 64 -12.13 -9.75 -0.13
CA GLY A 64 -11.64 -10.14 -1.46
C GLY A 64 -10.91 -9.04 -2.25
N ARG A 65 -10.68 -7.87 -1.66
CA ARG A 65 -10.19 -6.66 -2.36
C ARG A 65 -8.92 -6.08 -1.73
N TRP A 66 -8.05 -6.92 -1.21
CA TRP A 66 -6.73 -6.46 -0.78
C TRP A 66 -5.63 -7.42 -1.20
N ILE A 67 -4.47 -6.85 -1.49
CA ILE A 67 -3.29 -7.53 -2.02
C ILE A 67 -2.19 -7.41 -0.97
N GLY A 68 -1.60 -8.55 -0.63
CA GLY A 68 -0.50 -8.61 0.32
C GLY A 68 -0.10 -10.03 0.64
N ARG A 69 0.84 -10.19 1.57
CA ARG A 69 1.27 -11.51 2.03
C ARG A 69 0.12 -12.22 2.76
N ASP A 70 -0.22 -13.43 2.29
CA ASP A 70 -1.37 -14.23 2.76
C ASP A 70 -2.73 -13.49 2.66
N GLY A 71 -2.84 -12.54 1.73
CA GLY A 71 -4.12 -11.91 1.39
C GLY A 71 -4.94 -12.73 0.40
N PRO A 72 -6.21 -12.35 0.15
CA PRO A 72 -7.05 -12.99 -0.85
C PRO A 72 -6.42 -12.91 -2.25
N ILE A 73 -5.67 -11.83 -2.52
CA ILE A 73 -4.82 -11.69 -3.69
C ILE A 73 -3.37 -11.71 -3.20
N SER A 74 -2.62 -12.75 -3.57
CA SER A 74 -1.24 -12.91 -3.12
C SER A 74 -0.30 -11.96 -3.87
N TRP A 75 0.54 -11.24 -3.13
CA TRP A 75 1.62 -10.44 -3.72
C TRP A 75 2.71 -11.36 -4.32
N PRO A 76 3.18 -11.13 -5.56
CA PRO A 76 4.23 -11.95 -6.15
C PRO A 76 5.56 -11.79 -5.39
N PRO A 77 6.30 -12.90 -5.15
CA PRO A 77 7.59 -12.84 -4.49
C PRO A 77 8.62 -12.04 -5.31
N HIS A 78 9.44 -11.22 -4.64
CA HIS A 78 10.53 -10.43 -5.23
C HIS A 78 10.13 -9.32 -6.21
N SER A 79 9.02 -8.62 -5.94
CA SER A 79 8.57 -7.48 -6.76
C SER A 79 8.58 -6.13 -5.99
N PRO A 80 9.76 -5.61 -5.56
CA PRO A 80 9.85 -4.22 -5.09
C PRO A 80 9.55 -3.21 -6.21
N ASP A 81 9.57 -3.67 -7.46
CA ASP A 81 9.34 -2.88 -8.66
C ASP A 81 7.86 -2.79 -9.07
N ILE A 82 6.92 -3.21 -8.22
CA ILE A 82 5.48 -3.24 -8.58
C ILE A 82 4.63 -2.46 -7.57
N THR A 83 5.18 -2.05 -6.43
CA THR A 83 4.57 -1.06 -5.52
C THR A 83 4.87 0.33 -6.07
N PRO A 84 3.87 1.05 -6.66
CA PRO A 84 4.09 2.43 -7.13
C PRO A 84 4.58 3.33 -5.99
N LEU A 85 4.21 2.97 -4.75
CA LEU A 85 4.59 3.63 -3.52
C LEU A 85 6.09 3.47 -3.19
N ASP A 86 6.71 2.32 -3.43
CA ASP A 86 8.15 2.13 -3.16
C ASP A 86 9.01 2.94 -4.13
N PHE A 87 8.58 3.08 -5.39
CA PHE A 87 9.20 4.02 -6.32
C PHE A 87 9.00 5.48 -5.91
N PHE A 88 7.78 5.87 -5.49
CA PHE A 88 7.45 7.26 -5.22
C PHE A 88 8.01 7.73 -3.87
N CYS A 89 7.80 6.99 -2.78
CA CYS A 89 8.35 7.31 -1.46
C CYS A 89 9.87 7.18 -1.44
N GLY A 90 10.44 6.11 -2.02
CA GLY A 90 11.89 5.94 -2.12
C GLY A 90 12.58 7.00 -2.97
N ALA A 91 11.84 7.63 -3.89
CA ALA A 91 12.27 8.81 -4.64
C ALA A 91 12.14 10.10 -3.82
N MET A 92 11.02 10.34 -3.12
CA MET A 92 10.84 11.52 -2.28
C MET A 92 11.93 11.64 -1.21
N SER A 93 12.27 10.54 -0.53
CA SER A 93 13.36 10.51 0.45
C SER A 93 14.75 10.77 -0.17
N ARG A 94 14.91 10.57 -1.48
CA ARG A 94 16.16 10.83 -2.23
C ARG A 94 16.20 12.21 -2.87
N THR A 95 15.06 12.82 -3.19
CA THR A 95 15.00 14.11 -3.89
C THR A 95 15.39 15.31 -3.03
N GLU A 96 15.46 15.17 -1.71
CA GLU A 96 16.15 16.18 -0.87
C GLU A 96 17.64 16.32 -1.24
N SER A 97 18.22 15.34 -1.96
CA SER A 97 19.62 15.37 -2.38
C SER A 97 19.89 15.73 -3.85
N SER A 98 18.90 15.79 -4.75
CA SER A 98 19.05 16.27 -6.16
C SER A 98 17.74 16.23 -6.98
N PRO A 99 17.44 17.22 -7.86
CA PRO A 99 16.24 17.21 -8.69
C PRO A 99 16.45 16.43 -9.99
N LYS A 100 15.68 15.35 -10.22
CA LYS A 100 15.55 14.72 -11.54
C LYS A 100 14.08 14.63 -11.94
N LYS A 101 13.79 14.95 -13.21
CA LYS A 101 12.45 14.82 -13.82
C LYS A 101 12.04 13.35 -13.86
N PHE A 102 10.95 12.99 -13.21
CA PHE A 102 10.37 11.65 -13.25
C PHE A 102 9.65 11.44 -14.59
N LYS A 103 10.04 10.39 -15.32
CA LYS A 103 9.32 9.88 -16.47
C LYS A 103 8.56 8.64 -15.99
N ILE A 104 7.24 8.77 -15.84
CA ILE A 104 6.36 7.66 -15.42
C ILE A 104 6.49 6.54 -16.46
N LEU A 105 7.03 5.40 -16.05
CA LEU A 105 7.15 4.21 -16.91
C LEU A 105 5.77 3.55 -17.00
N ARG A 106 5.23 3.44 -18.22
CA ARG A 106 3.92 2.84 -18.53
C ARG A 106 3.80 1.34 -18.20
N ASN A 107 4.88 0.68 -17.78
CA ASN A 107 4.94 -0.77 -17.64
C ASN A 107 4.24 -1.31 -16.38
N SER A 108 4.24 -0.56 -15.27
CA SER A 108 3.62 -1.01 -14.01
C SER A 108 2.10 -1.10 -14.06
N ARG A 109 1.45 -0.33 -14.95
CA ARG A 109 -0.01 -0.42 -15.16
C ARG A 109 -0.43 -1.73 -15.84
N ILE A 110 0.39 -2.27 -16.73
CA ILE A 110 0.06 -3.50 -17.50
C ILE A 110 0.14 -4.74 -16.60
N GLU A 111 1.14 -4.82 -15.73
CA GLU A 111 1.26 -5.94 -14.77
C GLU A 111 0.17 -5.89 -13.69
N PHE A 112 -0.25 -4.70 -13.26
CA PHE A 112 -1.39 -4.54 -12.36
C PHE A 112 -2.72 -5.00 -13.00
N GLU A 113 -2.99 -4.64 -14.26
CA GLU A 113 -4.18 -5.09 -14.98
C GLU A 113 -4.14 -6.61 -15.25
N ARG A 114 -2.96 -7.21 -15.52
CA ARG A 114 -2.79 -8.66 -15.64
C ARG A 114 -3.07 -9.45 -14.36
N LEU A 115 -2.76 -8.89 -13.19
CA LEU A 115 -3.02 -9.51 -11.90
C LEU A 115 -4.51 -9.49 -11.50
N LEU A 116 -5.30 -8.60 -12.10
CA LEU A 116 -6.75 -8.49 -11.86
C LEU A 116 -7.59 -9.36 -12.82
N GLU A 117 -7.00 -9.82 -13.94
CA GLU A 117 -7.68 -10.62 -14.97
C GLU A 117 -7.39 -12.14 -14.90
N ALA A 118 -6.62 -12.62 -13.91
CA ALA A 118 -6.26 -14.03 -13.70
C ALA A 118 -7.00 -14.65 -12.51
#